data_AF-A0A7Y3CHM4-F1
#
_entry.id   AF-A0A7Y3CHM4-F1
#
_cell.length_a   1.000
_cell.length_b   1.000
_cell.length_c   1.000
_cell.angle_alpha   90.00
_cell.angle_beta   90.00
_cell.angle_gamma   90.00
#
_symmetry.space_group_name_H-M   'P 1'
#
loop_
_entity.id
_entity.type
_entity.pdbx_description
1 polymer ?
#
loop_
_entity_poly.entity_id
_entity_poly.type
_entity_poly.pdbx_seq_one_letter_code
_entity_poly.pdbx_strand_id
1 'polypeptide(L)'
;MKHLIKFTVFMGFCLIVFYNTALAETMYVSDVLKLTVRDGKGRGEKIIAVIQSGQTVEVLQPEDEWALVRLDDGQEGWVLNRYLTGRMTNNIKLNLLKKKHKALIAQSAALLEEKIKLKEENINFKEENKKFKAEVDKIQKEAE
;
A
#
# COMPACT_ATOMS: atom_id res chain seq x y z
N MET A 1 24.44 54.58 -39.85
CA MET A 1 23.05 54.19 -39.49
C MET A 1 22.71 52.74 -39.82
N LYS A 2 22.98 52.23 -41.03
CA LYS A 2 22.65 50.84 -41.42
C LYS A 2 23.32 49.73 -40.58
N HIS A 3 24.55 49.95 -40.09
CA HIS A 3 25.25 48.99 -39.21
C HIS A 3 24.71 48.96 -37.77
N LEU A 4 24.15 50.08 -37.29
CA LEU A 4 23.57 50.17 -35.95
C LEU A 4 22.23 49.41 -35.88
N ILE A 5 21.44 49.48 -36.97
CA ILE A 5 20.18 48.73 -37.11
C ILE A 5 20.43 47.21 -37.21
N LYS A 6 21.49 46.78 -37.91
CA LYS A 6 21.86 45.36 -37.99
C LYS A 6 22.30 44.79 -36.63
N PHE A 7 23.01 45.60 -35.84
CA PHE A 7 23.46 45.20 -34.50
C PHE A 7 22.30 45.06 -33.51
N THR A 8 21.34 45.99 -33.53
CA THR A 8 20.15 45.89 -32.67
C THR A 8 19.24 44.71 -33.04
N VAL A 9 19.09 44.39 -34.33
CA VAL A 9 18.34 43.20 -34.78
C VAL A 9 19.03 41.90 -34.36
N PHE A 10 20.37 41.83 -34.46
CA PHE A 10 21.14 40.65 -34.02
C PHE A 10 21.06 40.45 -32.50
N MET A 11 21.19 41.53 -31.72
CA MET A 11 21.06 41.48 -30.26
C MET A 11 19.65 41.07 -29.82
N GLY A 12 18.61 41.55 -30.51
CA GLY A 12 17.22 41.14 -30.27
C GLY A 12 16.97 39.67 -30.59
N PHE A 13 17.58 39.13 -31.66
CA PHE A 13 17.50 37.71 -31.99
C PHE A 13 18.20 36.83 -30.94
N CYS A 14 19.36 37.26 -30.40
CA CYS A 14 20.03 36.56 -29.29
C CYS A 14 19.18 36.50 -28.01
N LEU A 15 18.42 37.55 -27.69
CA LEU A 15 17.52 37.53 -26.53
C LEU A 15 16.35 36.55 -26.70
N ILE A 16 15.87 36.34 -27.93
CA ILE A 16 14.77 35.40 -28.23
C ILE A 16 15.20 33.93 -28.12
N VAL A 17 16.46 33.62 -28.44
CA VAL A 17 17.00 32.25 -28.37
C VAL A 17 17.35 31.83 -26.92
N PHE A 18 17.51 32.78 -26.00
CA PHE A 18 17.80 32.51 -24.58
C PHE A 18 16.57 32.27 -23.70
N TYR A 19 15.34 32.33 -24.23
CA TYR A 19 14.10 31.99 -23.49
C TYR A 19 13.85 30.48 -23.32
N ASN A 20 14.89 29.66 -23.27
CA ASN A 20 14.71 28.27 -22.85
C ASN A 20 14.37 28.28 -21.35
N THR A 21 13.08 28.32 -21.04
CA THR A 21 12.57 28.17 -19.68
C THR A 21 12.87 26.76 -19.20
N ALA A 22 13.74 26.63 -18.21
CA ALA A 22 13.89 25.38 -17.49
C ALA A 22 12.56 25.07 -16.79
N LEU A 23 11.81 24.10 -17.31
CA LEU A 23 10.62 23.58 -16.65
C LEU A 23 11.06 22.78 -15.42
N ALA A 24 10.86 23.33 -14.24
CA ALA A 24 11.06 22.59 -13.00
C ALA A 24 9.91 21.58 -12.83
N GLU A 25 10.25 20.30 -12.70
CA GLU A 25 9.29 19.23 -12.41
C GLU A 25 9.21 18.99 -10.89
N THR A 26 8.00 18.97 -10.34
CA THR A 26 7.80 18.64 -8.93
C THR A 26 7.83 17.12 -8.75
N MET A 27 8.78 16.64 -7.95
CA MET A 27 8.97 15.21 -7.68
C MET A 27 8.75 14.90 -6.20
N TYR A 28 8.30 13.67 -5.89
CA TYR A 28 8.19 13.17 -4.52
C TYR A 28 9.45 12.43 -4.11
N VAL A 29 9.80 12.51 -2.82
CA VAL A 29 10.84 11.66 -2.23
C VAL A 29 10.31 10.24 -2.11
N SER A 30 11.03 9.27 -2.66
CA SER A 30 10.67 7.85 -2.56
C SER A 30 10.73 7.36 -1.11
N ASP A 31 9.77 6.53 -0.73
CA ASP A 31 9.74 5.80 0.54
C ASP A 31 10.63 4.53 0.52
N VAL A 32 11.30 4.24 -0.60
CA VAL A 32 12.21 3.12 -0.76
C VAL A 32 13.59 3.50 -0.22
N LEU A 33 13.88 3.06 1.01
CA LEU A 33 15.23 3.11 1.57
C LEU A 33 15.97 1.84 1.14
N LYS A 34 17.20 1.99 0.62
CA LYS A 34 18.14 0.87 0.42
C LYS A 34 19.20 0.91 1.51
N LEU A 35 19.24 -0.13 2.32
CA LEU A 35 20.19 -0.30 3.42
C LEU A 35 21.20 -1.38 3.05
N THR A 36 22.48 -1.02 3.04
CA THR A 36 23.58 -1.95 2.76
C THR A 36 23.87 -2.80 4.00
N VAL A 37 23.99 -4.10 3.80
CA VAL A 37 24.50 -5.07 4.79
C VAL A 37 25.98 -5.32 4.48
N ARG A 38 26.83 -5.25 5.49
CA ARG A 38 28.29 -5.33 5.35
C ARG A 38 28.88 -6.49 6.12
N ASP A 39 30.03 -6.99 5.70
CA ASP A 39 30.75 -8.05 6.42
C ASP A 39 31.37 -7.57 7.75
N GLY A 40 31.67 -6.28 7.86
CA GLY A 40 32.16 -5.65 9.08
C GLY A 40 31.50 -4.32 9.42
N LYS A 41 31.91 -3.75 10.56
CA LYS A 41 31.55 -2.39 10.97
C LYS A 41 32.47 -1.39 10.26
N GLY A 42 31.90 -0.47 9.52
CA GLY A 42 32.64 0.67 8.99
C GLY A 42 32.39 0.95 7.52
N ARG A 43 32.90 2.11 7.07
CA ARG A 43 32.64 2.62 5.72
C ARG A 43 33.38 1.86 4.61
N GLY A 44 34.51 1.22 4.94
CA GLY A 44 35.35 0.48 3.99
C GLY A 44 35.01 -1.02 3.86
N GLU A 45 34.13 -1.52 4.71
CA GLU A 45 33.75 -2.94 4.75
C GLU A 45 32.94 -3.34 3.52
N LYS A 46 33.08 -4.59 3.10
CA LYS A 46 32.47 -5.10 1.86
C LYS A 46 30.96 -5.17 2.02
N ILE A 47 30.24 -4.65 1.04
CA ILE A 47 28.79 -4.83 0.95
C ILE A 47 28.52 -6.26 0.50
N ILE A 48 27.82 -7.01 1.33
CA ILE A 48 27.45 -8.41 1.08
C ILE A 48 25.99 -8.56 0.62
N ALA A 49 25.12 -7.62 1.02
CA ALA A 49 23.73 -7.57 0.59
C ALA A 49 23.17 -6.15 0.64
N VAL A 50 21.99 -5.96 0.03
CA VAL A 50 21.20 -4.72 0.13
C VAL A 50 19.77 -5.09 0.45
N ILE A 51 19.27 -4.58 1.57
CA ILE A 51 17.87 -4.74 2.00
C ILE A 51 17.11 -3.43 1.79
N GLN A 52 15.78 -3.53 1.74
CA GLN A 52 14.87 -2.42 1.47
C GLN A 52 13.99 -2.09 2.67
N SER A 53 13.42 -0.88 2.69
CA SER A 53 12.46 -0.46 3.70
C SER A 53 11.30 -1.47 3.84
N GLY A 54 11.05 -1.90 5.07
CA GLY A 54 9.99 -2.84 5.40
C GLY A 54 10.40 -4.32 5.34
N GLN A 55 11.60 -4.65 4.84
CA GLN A 55 12.17 -5.98 5.08
C GLN A 55 12.51 -6.13 6.56
N THR A 56 12.22 -7.30 7.12
CA THR A 56 12.52 -7.64 8.50
C THR A 56 13.90 -8.26 8.60
N VAL A 57 14.59 -7.97 9.70
CA VAL A 57 15.86 -8.60 10.07
C VAL A 57 15.79 -9.01 11.53
N GLU A 58 16.52 -10.06 11.89
CA GLU A 58 16.74 -10.41 13.30
C GLU A 58 17.97 -9.64 13.80
N VAL A 59 17.82 -8.85 14.87
CA VAL A 59 18.95 -8.14 15.47
C VAL A 59 19.65 -9.07 16.45
N LEU A 60 20.88 -9.47 16.14
CA LEU A 60 21.69 -10.36 16.96
C LEU A 60 22.50 -9.59 18.00
N GLN A 61 23.08 -8.46 17.61
CA GLN A 61 23.87 -7.60 18.50
C GLN A 61 23.59 -6.13 18.19
N PRO A 62 22.87 -5.42 19.07
CA PRO A 62 22.68 -3.99 18.95
C PRO A 62 23.89 -3.23 19.52
N GLU A 63 24.39 -2.23 18.78
CA GLU A 63 25.36 -1.25 19.26
C GLU A 63 24.93 0.16 18.85
N ASP A 64 25.70 1.18 19.21
CA ASP A 64 25.33 2.58 18.98
C ASP A 64 25.12 2.89 17.49
N GLU A 65 26.18 2.73 16.68
CA GLU A 65 26.12 3.05 15.24
C GLU A 65 25.73 1.86 14.36
N TRP A 66 26.12 0.65 14.78
CA TRP A 66 26.00 -0.57 14.00
C TRP A 66 25.18 -1.62 14.73
N ALA A 67 24.53 -2.49 13.97
CA ALA A 67 23.87 -3.67 14.50
C ALA A 67 24.25 -4.87 13.66
N LEU A 68 24.62 -5.97 14.31
CA LEU A 68 24.73 -7.27 13.64
C LEU A 68 23.32 -7.82 13.47
N VAL A 69 22.98 -8.17 12.25
CA VAL A 69 21.66 -8.69 11.90
C VAL A 69 21.77 -9.98 11.12
N ARG A 70 20.74 -10.82 11.23
CA ARG A 70 20.53 -11.98 10.37
C ARG A 70 19.39 -11.70 9.39
N LEU A 71 19.64 -12.02 8.12
CA LEU A 71 18.67 -11.93 7.04
C LEU A 71 17.79 -13.19 6.97
N ASP A 72 16.76 -13.16 6.14
CA ASP A 72 15.83 -14.28 5.94
C ASP A 72 16.46 -15.51 5.31
N ASP A 73 17.50 -15.32 4.49
CA ASP A 73 18.34 -16.39 3.93
C ASP A 73 19.38 -16.96 4.91
N GLY A 74 19.42 -16.44 6.14
CA GLY A 74 20.35 -16.85 7.19
C GLY A 74 21.73 -16.16 7.13
N GLN A 75 21.99 -15.30 6.14
CA GLN A 75 23.22 -14.53 6.08
C GLN A 75 23.28 -13.51 7.24
N GLU A 76 24.44 -13.37 7.86
CA GLU A 76 24.68 -12.40 8.92
C GLU A 76 25.58 -11.25 8.43
N GLY A 77 25.32 -10.04 8.92
CA GLY A 77 26.15 -8.88 8.62
C GLY A 77 25.74 -7.62 9.37
N TRP A 78 26.53 -6.58 9.19
CA TRP A 78 26.42 -5.32 9.91
C TRP A 78 25.64 -4.28 9.11
N VAL A 79 24.69 -3.63 9.78
CA VAL A 79 23.89 -2.51 9.23
C VAL A 79 23.94 -1.31 10.18
N LEU A 80 23.64 -0.12 9.64
CA LEU A 80 23.54 1.10 10.45
C LEU A 80 22.27 1.08 11.31
N ASN A 81 22.45 1.16 12.63
CA ASN A 81 21.38 1.02 13.62
C ASN A 81 20.27 2.10 13.47
N ARG A 82 20.63 3.32 13.06
CA ARG A 82 19.69 4.44 12.83
C ARG A 82 18.56 4.16 11.83
N TYR A 83 18.67 3.11 11.02
CA TYR A 83 17.65 2.72 10.05
C TYR A 83 16.80 1.54 10.51
N LEU A 84 17.10 0.95 11.67
CA LEU A 84 16.31 -0.11 12.27
C LEU A 84 15.23 0.48 13.17
N THR A 85 14.05 -0.15 13.16
CA THR A 85 12.94 0.23 14.03
C THR A 85 12.14 -0.99 14.46
N GLY A 86 11.75 -1.02 15.73
CA GLY A 86 10.88 -2.08 16.27
C GLY A 86 9.39 -1.89 15.94
N ARG A 87 9.01 -0.85 15.21
CA ARG A 87 7.61 -0.58 14.84
C ARG A 87 7.40 -0.82 13.36
N MET A 88 6.24 -1.41 13.01
CA MET A 88 5.83 -1.50 11.60
C MET A 88 5.81 -0.12 10.94
N THR A 89 6.49 -0.02 9.81
CA THR A 89 6.54 1.18 8.97
C THR A 89 5.19 1.45 8.30
N ASN A 90 4.97 2.69 7.85
CA ASN A 90 3.68 3.11 7.30
C ASN A 90 3.32 2.38 5.99
N ASN A 91 4.30 2.07 5.13
CA ASN A 91 4.08 1.30 3.91
C ASN A 91 3.56 -0.12 4.22
N ILE A 92 4.11 -0.78 5.24
CA ILE A 92 3.66 -2.11 5.67
C ILE A 92 2.24 -2.04 6.25
N LYS A 93 1.97 -1.06 7.12
CA LYS A 93 0.62 -0.82 7.65
C LYS A 93 -0.40 -0.54 6.55
N LEU A 94 -0.02 0.27 5.56
CA LEU A 94 -0.88 0.60 4.42
C LEU A 94 -1.22 -0.63 3.60
N ASN A 95 -0.22 -1.46 3.27
CA ASN A 95 -0.43 -2.70 2.53
C ASN A 95 -1.34 -3.67 3.29
N LEU A 96 -1.14 -3.80 4.60
CA LEU A 96 -2.00 -4.62 5.47
C LEU A 96 -3.44 -4.07 5.50
N LEU A 97 -3.61 -2.76 5.66
CA LEU A 97 -4.91 -2.11 5.72
C LEU A 97 -5.67 -2.29 4.40
N LYS A 98 -4.99 -2.13 3.25
CA LYS A 98 -5.56 -2.38 1.93
C LYS A 98 -6.04 -3.83 1.78
N LYS A 99 -5.25 -4.81 2.23
CA LYS A 99 -5.65 -6.23 2.23
C LYS A 99 -6.89 -6.47 3.10
N LYS A 100 -6.90 -5.93 4.33
CA LYS A 100 -8.06 -6.03 5.25
C LYS A 100 -9.31 -5.39 4.66
N HIS A 101 -9.17 -4.20 4.06
CA HIS A 101 -10.29 -3.49 3.43
C HIS A 101 -10.88 -4.30 2.26
N LYS A 102 -10.04 -4.88 1.39
CA LYS A 102 -10.50 -5.76 0.31
C LYS A 102 -11.25 -6.98 0.83
N ALA A 103 -10.72 -7.64 1.86
CA ALA A 103 -11.36 -8.80 2.48
C ALA A 103 -12.70 -8.43 3.13
N LEU A 104 -12.76 -7.28 3.82
CA LEU A 104 -13.97 -6.80 4.47
C LEU A 104 -15.08 -6.48 3.47
N ILE A 105 -14.74 -5.88 2.33
CA ILE A 105 -15.70 -5.64 1.23
C ILE A 105 -16.24 -6.96 0.67
N ALA A 106 -15.37 -7.96 0.46
CA ALA A 106 -15.81 -9.27 -0.02
C ALA A 106 -16.76 -9.94 0.99
N GLN A 107 -16.45 -9.83 2.29
CA GLN A 107 -17.30 -10.35 3.35
C GLN A 107 -18.65 -9.62 3.42
N SER A 108 -18.67 -8.29 3.33
CA SER A 108 -19.91 -7.53 3.38
C SER A 108 -20.81 -7.82 2.17
N ALA A 109 -20.22 -8.00 0.97
CA ALA A 109 -20.97 -8.41 -0.22
C ALA A 109 -21.61 -9.80 -0.04
N ALA A 110 -20.86 -10.79 0.43
CA ALA A 110 -21.37 -12.14 0.67
C ALA A 110 -22.50 -12.15 1.72
N LEU A 111 -22.35 -11.39 2.82
CA LEU A 111 -23.37 -11.24 3.84
C LEU A 111 -24.65 -10.56 3.31
N LEU A 112 -24.52 -9.62 2.38
CA LEU A 112 -25.69 -9.00 1.74
C LEU A 112 -26.45 -10.00 0.87
N GLU A 113 -25.75 -10.85 0.12
CA GLU A 113 -26.39 -11.92 -0.66
C GLU A 113 -27.10 -12.93 0.24
N GLU A 114 -26.47 -13.38 1.32
CA GLU A 114 -27.08 -14.27 2.31
C GLU A 114 -28.31 -13.63 2.94
N LYS A 115 -28.22 -12.35 3.32
CA LYS A 115 -29.37 -11.60 3.87
C LYS A 115 -30.53 -11.52 2.88
N ILE A 116 -30.27 -11.35 1.59
CA ILE A 116 -31.31 -11.33 0.56
C ILE A 116 -31.99 -12.70 0.48
N LYS A 117 -31.22 -13.80 0.39
CA LYS A 117 -31.76 -15.17 0.36
C LYS A 117 -32.60 -15.49 1.58
N LEU A 118 -32.08 -15.22 2.79
CA LEU A 118 -32.82 -15.44 4.03
C LEU A 118 -34.11 -14.61 4.08
N LYS A 119 -34.13 -13.40 3.51
CA LYS A 119 -35.34 -12.57 3.45
C LYS A 119 -36.37 -13.18 2.50
N GLU A 120 -35.93 -13.69 1.35
CA GLU A 120 -36.79 -14.40 0.39
C GLU A 120 -37.37 -15.68 1.00
N GLU A 121 -36.55 -16.51 1.64
CA GLU A 121 -36.99 -17.71 2.36
C GLU A 121 -38.00 -17.39 3.46
N ASN A 122 -37.75 -16.33 4.24
CA ASN A 122 -38.69 -15.88 5.28
C ASN A 122 -40.03 -15.40 4.70
N ILE A 123 -40.04 -14.80 3.50
CA ILE A 123 -41.28 -14.42 2.82
C ILE A 123 -42.03 -15.69 2.39
N ASN A 124 -41.33 -16.62 1.73
CA ASN A 124 -41.94 -17.87 1.29
C ASN A 124 -42.53 -18.67 2.46
N PHE A 125 -41.78 -18.83 3.55
CA PHE A 125 -42.27 -19.51 4.75
C PHE A 125 -43.48 -18.82 5.37
N LYS A 126 -43.57 -17.48 5.33
CA LYS A 126 -44.76 -16.77 5.82
C LYS A 126 -45.98 -17.05 4.95
N GLU A 127 -45.80 -17.11 3.63
CA GLU A 127 -46.88 -17.43 2.69
C GLU A 127 -47.36 -18.88 2.83
N GLU A 128 -46.44 -19.84 2.93
CA GLU A 128 -46.75 -21.24 3.21
C GLU A 128 -47.48 -21.41 4.53
N ASN A 129 -46.99 -20.79 5.61
CA ASN A 129 -47.66 -20.82 6.91
C ASN A 129 -49.09 -20.23 6.85
N LYS A 130 -49.32 -19.21 6.02
CA LYS A 130 -50.66 -18.65 5.82
C LYS A 130 -51.58 -19.64 5.09
N LYS A 131 -51.07 -20.32 4.06
CA LYS A 131 -51.82 -21.35 3.31
C LYS A 131 -52.18 -22.52 4.22
N PHE A 132 -51.21 -23.05 4.97
CA PHE A 132 -51.45 -24.14 5.91
C PHE A 132 -52.46 -23.77 7.01
N LYS A 133 -52.38 -22.55 7.57
CA LYS A 133 -53.40 -22.08 8.53
C LYS A 133 -54.81 -22.04 7.91
N ALA A 134 -54.93 -21.51 6.69
CA ALA A 134 -56.23 -21.47 6.00
C ALA A 134 -56.77 -22.88 5.69
N GLU A 135 -55.90 -23.83 5.38
CA GLU A 135 -56.27 -25.23 5.16
C GLU A 135 -56.71 -25.93 6.45
N VAL A 136 -55.98 -25.72 7.55
CA VAL A 136 -56.36 -26.21 8.88
C VAL A 136 -57.72 -25.64 9.29
N ASP A 137 -57.94 -24.33 9.14
CA ASP A 137 -59.22 -23.68 9.46
C ASP A 137 -60.38 -24.25 8.62
N LYS A 138 -60.13 -24.63 7.37
CA LYS A 138 -61.14 -25.22 6.50
C LYS A 138 -61.51 -26.64 6.95
N ILE A 139 -60.50 -27.47 7.22
CA ILE A 139 -60.71 -28.85 7.70
C ILE A 139 -61.45 -28.83 9.04
N GLN A 140 -61.10 -27.91 9.93
CA GLN A 140 -61.74 -27.81 11.24
C GLN A 140 -63.22 -27.43 11.15
N LYS A 141 -63.59 -26.57 10.20
CA LYS A 141 -65.00 -26.26 9.89
C LYS A 141 -65.77 -27.41 9.23
N GLU A 142 -65.10 -28.29 8.49
CA GLU A 142 -65.73 -29.46 7.86
C GLU A 142 -65.96 -30.61 8.86
N ALA A 143 -65.24 -30.61 9.98
CA ALA A 143 -65.35 -31.60 11.04
C ALA A 143 -66.38 -31.23 12.13
N GLU A 144 -66.87 -30.00 12.14
CA GLU A 144 -67.98 -29.49 12.98
C GLU A 144 -69.34 -29.66 12.30
#